data_AF-A0A6C2DYS8-F1
#
_entry.id   AF-A0A6C2DYS8-F1
#
_cell.length_a   1.000
_cell.length_b   1.000
_cell.length_c   1.000
_cell.angle_alpha   90.00
_cell.angle_beta   90.00
_cell.angle_gamma   90.00
#
_symmetry.space_group_name_H-M   'P 1'
#
loop_
_entity.id
_entity.type
_entity.pdbx_description
1 polymer ?
#
loop_
_entity_poly.entity_id
_entity_poly.type
_entity_poly.pdbx_seq_one_letter_code
_entity_poly.pdbx_strand_id
1 'polypeptide(L)'
;MAAPKADYYMSLHKELDHLEEMVLESGPRVMGHTVIDEEKLCQQIDRVRLSVPDSIAKAEEILLYKQDLVAEAQQYAEDLIKSAELRASQLLEESLIVRQAEQEANQIRRELQEECEQIRSQTLNEVNQMRRQAQKDLDMLHQRVTGEVQDMQRGADEYSDRVLGNLETQLIDMIKIVQNGRKELRL
;
A
#
# COMPACT_ATOMS: atom_id res chain seq x y z
N MET A 1 24.72 -37.57 -27.62
CA MET A 1 25.45 -37.97 -28.84
C MET A 1 26.91 -37.55 -28.74
N ALA A 2 27.73 -38.26 -27.94
CA ALA A 2 29.11 -37.87 -27.61
C ALA A 2 30.18 -38.81 -28.23
N ALA A 3 29.83 -39.55 -29.27
CA ALA A 3 30.62 -40.68 -29.77
C ALA A 3 31.79 -40.38 -30.76
N PRO A 4 31.87 -39.26 -31.51
CA PRO A 4 32.91 -39.17 -32.57
C PRO A 4 34.28 -38.68 -32.08
N LYS A 5 34.40 -38.16 -30.85
CA LYS A 5 35.66 -37.61 -30.32
C LYS A 5 36.67 -38.68 -29.90
N ALA A 6 36.17 -39.80 -29.37
CA ALA A 6 37.01 -40.90 -28.91
C ALA A 6 37.62 -41.66 -30.10
N ASP A 7 36.86 -41.84 -31.17
CA ASP A 7 37.27 -42.67 -32.31
C ASP A 7 38.45 -42.09 -33.11
N TYR A 8 38.58 -40.76 -33.18
CA TYR A 8 39.66 -40.11 -33.97
C TYR A 8 40.98 -39.97 -33.22
N TYR A 9 40.95 -39.58 -31.93
CA TYR A 9 42.14 -39.64 -31.08
C TYR A 9 42.68 -41.06 -31.05
N MET A 10 41.79 -42.05 -30.92
CA MET A 10 42.16 -43.45 -31.02
C MET A 10 42.76 -43.80 -32.38
N SER A 11 42.31 -43.21 -33.49
CA SER A 11 42.86 -43.52 -34.81
C SER A 11 44.27 -42.95 -35.03
N LEU A 12 44.51 -41.66 -34.75
CA LEU A 12 45.84 -41.07 -34.96
C LEU A 12 46.86 -41.64 -33.96
N HIS A 13 46.47 -41.83 -32.70
CA HIS A 13 47.33 -42.51 -31.73
C HIS A 13 47.61 -43.95 -32.14
N LYS A 14 46.62 -44.73 -32.59
CA LYS A 14 46.88 -46.09 -33.10
C LYS A 14 47.82 -46.12 -34.30
N GLU A 15 47.71 -45.18 -35.24
CA GLU A 15 48.63 -45.13 -36.39
C GLU A 15 50.05 -44.71 -35.98
N LEU A 16 50.19 -43.85 -34.97
CA LEU A 16 51.48 -43.47 -34.38
C LEU A 16 52.08 -44.59 -33.51
N ASP A 17 51.28 -45.26 -32.69
CA ASP A 17 51.65 -46.42 -31.87
C ASP A 17 52.07 -47.58 -32.78
N HIS A 18 51.40 -47.78 -33.91
CA HIS A 18 51.79 -48.78 -34.90
C HIS A 18 53.09 -48.42 -35.62
N LEU A 19 53.34 -47.12 -35.86
CA LEU A 19 54.62 -46.65 -36.38
C LEU A 19 55.74 -46.85 -35.34
N GLU A 20 55.47 -46.55 -34.07
CA GLU A 20 56.38 -46.80 -32.95
C GLU A 20 56.69 -48.29 -32.80
N GLU A 21 55.66 -49.15 -32.83
CA GLU A 21 55.79 -50.61 -32.80
C GLU A 21 56.58 -51.13 -33.99
N MET A 22 56.34 -50.64 -35.21
CA MET A 22 57.14 -50.98 -36.39
C MET A 22 58.61 -50.58 -36.26
N VAL A 23 58.91 -49.48 -35.57
CA VAL A 23 60.29 -49.02 -35.30
C VAL A 23 60.93 -49.79 -34.13
N LEU A 24 60.14 -50.32 -33.19
CA LEU A 24 60.60 -51.13 -32.07
C LEU A 24 60.76 -52.62 -32.43
N GLU A 25 59.90 -53.17 -33.27
CA GLU A 25 59.89 -54.56 -33.74
C GLU A 25 60.75 -54.81 -34.98
N SER A 26 61.32 -53.76 -35.58
CA SER A 26 62.09 -53.91 -36.82
C SER A 26 63.34 -54.76 -36.60
N GLY A 27 63.64 -55.58 -37.61
CA GLY A 27 64.56 -56.71 -37.59
C GLY A 27 66.01 -56.40 -37.17
N PRO A 28 66.89 -57.43 -37.20
CA PRO A 28 68.15 -57.47 -36.44
C PRO A 28 68.96 -56.18 -36.55
N ARG A 29 69.36 -55.61 -35.40
CA ARG A 29 70.27 -54.46 -35.35
C ARG A 29 71.62 -54.84 -35.94
N VAL A 30 72.04 -54.12 -36.97
CA VAL A 30 73.36 -54.26 -37.59
C VAL A 30 74.12 -52.96 -37.38
N MET A 31 75.29 -53.04 -36.73
CA MET A 31 76.19 -51.90 -36.46
C MET A 31 75.49 -50.67 -35.82
N GLY A 32 74.55 -50.91 -34.91
CA GLY A 32 73.83 -49.83 -34.22
C GLY A 32 72.66 -49.21 -35.00
N HIS A 33 72.40 -49.68 -36.22
CA HIS A 33 71.27 -49.25 -37.04
C HIS A 33 70.18 -50.32 -37.10
N THR A 34 68.92 -49.88 -37.03
CA THR A 34 67.73 -50.74 -37.16
C THR A 34 67.37 -50.87 -38.64
N VAL A 35 67.16 -52.09 -39.12
CA VAL A 35 66.75 -52.36 -40.51
C VAL A 35 65.23 -52.40 -40.57
N ILE A 36 64.63 -51.41 -41.24
CA ILE A 36 63.18 -51.25 -41.37
C ILE A 36 62.79 -51.41 -42.84
N ASP A 37 61.64 -52.05 -43.08
CA ASP A 37 61.01 -52.12 -44.38
C ASP A 37 60.53 -50.71 -44.79
N GLU A 38 61.27 -50.10 -45.73
CA GLU A 38 61.04 -48.73 -46.22
C GLU A 38 59.62 -48.57 -46.78
N GLU A 39 59.09 -49.58 -47.47
CA GLU A 39 57.79 -49.51 -48.13
C GLU A 39 56.66 -49.48 -47.10
N LYS A 40 56.74 -50.32 -46.07
CA LYS A 40 55.75 -50.33 -44.98
C LYS A 40 55.84 -49.05 -44.14
N LEU A 41 57.04 -48.56 -43.84
CA LEU A 41 57.23 -47.34 -43.08
C LEU A 41 56.67 -46.12 -43.83
N CYS A 42 56.93 -46.02 -45.13
CA CYS A 42 56.38 -44.95 -45.96
C CYS A 42 54.86 -44.99 -46.01
N GLN A 43 54.25 -46.18 -46.18
CA GLN A 43 52.80 -46.34 -46.16
C GLN A 43 52.18 -45.90 -44.82
N GLN A 44 52.84 -46.21 -43.70
CA GLN A 44 52.38 -45.82 -42.38
C GLN A 44 52.50 -44.30 -42.15
N ILE A 45 53.60 -43.69 -42.59
CA ILE A 45 53.78 -42.23 -42.56
C ILE A 45 52.71 -41.53 -43.43
N ASP A 46 52.38 -42.08 -44.60
CA ASP A 46 51.34 -41.53 -45.48
C ASP A 46 49.95 -41.59 -44.85
N ARG A 47 49.63 -42.67 -44.12
CA ARG A 47 48.35 -42.78 -43.37
C ARG A 47 48.26 -41.76 -42.23
N VAL A 48 49.35 -41.56 -41.49
CA VAL A 48 49.43 -40.49 -40.49
C VAL A 48 49.28 -39.12 -41.16
N ARG A 49 49.95 -38.89 -42.29
CA ARG A 49 49.90 -37.63 -43.03
C ARG A 49 48.51 -37.30 -43.58
N LEU A 50 47.73 -38.31 -43.97
CA LEU A 50 46.35 -38.14 -44.43
C LEU A 50 45.36 -37.90 -43.28
N SER A 51 45.60 -38.47 -42.10
CA SER A 51 44.68 -38.39 -40.95
C SER A 51 44.89 -37.16 -40.04
N VAL A 52 46.10 -36.57 -40.04
CA VAL A 52 46.42 -35.37 -39.25
C VAL A 52 45.61 -34.12 -39.67
N PRO A 53 45.51 -33.75 -40.96
CA PRO A 53 44.77 -32.56 -41.39
C PRO A 53 43.29 -32.56 -40.98
N ASP A 54 42.62 -33.70 -41.15
CA ASP A 54 41.21 -33.87 -40.77
C ASP A 54 40.99 -33.72 -39.25
N SER A 55 41.95 -34.20 -38.46
CA SER A 55 41.91 -34.10 -37.00
C SER A 55 42.10 -32.65 -36.53
N ILE A 56 42.97 -31.89 -37.21
CA ILE A 56 43.18 -30.46 -36.95
C ILE A 56 41.95 -29.64 -37.36
N ALA A 57 41.39 -29.88 -38.55
CA ALA A 57 40.21 -29.17 -39.04
C ALA A 57 39.00 -29.31 -38.10
N LYS A 58 38.75 -30.52 -37.58
CA LYS A 58 37.69 -30.74 -36.57
C LYS A 58 37.99 -30.09 -35.23
N ALA A 59 39.27 -30.03 -34.82
CA ALA A 59 39.66 -29.34 -33.60
C ALA A 59 39.39 -27.83 -33.70
N GLU A 60 39.68 -27.23 -34.86
CA GLU A 60 39.33 -25.83 -35.18
C GLU A 60 37.82 -25.61 -35.18
N GLU A 61 37.03 -26.51 -35.79
CA GLU A 61 35.56 -26.44 -35.77
C GLU A 61 35.00 -26.49 -34.33
N ILE A 62 35.51 -27.38 -33.48
CA ILE A 62 35.11 -27.48 -32.08
C ILE A 62 35.48 -26.21 -31.29
N LEU A 63 36.65 -25.63 -31.59
CA LEU A 63 37.08 -24.39 -30.95
C LEU A 63 36.16 -23.23 -31.34
N LEU A 64 35.79 -23.11 -32.61
CA LEU A 64 34.83 -22.11 -33.08
C LEU A 64 33.47 -22.29 -32.42
N TYR A 65 32.92 -23.51 -32.45
CA TYR A 65 31.65 -23.82 -31.79
C TYR A 65 31.65 -23.51 -30.29
N LYS A 66 32.77 -23.79 -29.61
CA LYS A 66 32.93 -23.43 -28.19
C LYS A 66 32.93 -21.91 -27.99
N GLN A 67 33.58 -21.16 -28.86
CA GLN A 67 33.59 -19.70 -28.78
C GLN A 67 32.18 -19.14 -28.97
N ASP A 68 31.45 -19.64 -29.96
CA ASP A 68 30.06 -19.24 -30.23
C ASP A 68 29.16 -19.57 -29.04
N LEU A 69 29.27 -20.77 -28.48
CA LEU A 69 28.50 -21.18 -27.30
C LEU A 69 28.80 -20.32 -26.07
N VAL A 70 30.06 -19.95 -25.86
CA VAL A 70 30.45 -19.06 -24.76
C VAL A 70 29.89 -17.66 -24.98
N ALA A 71 29.93 -17.14 -26.21
CA ALA A 71 29.36 -15.85 -26.54
C ALA A 71 27.83 -15.83 -26.34
N GLU A 72 27.13 -16.87 -26.80
CA GLU A 72 25.68 -17.02 -26.59
C GLU A 72 25.33 -17.10 -25.09
N ALA A 73 26.08 -17.90 -24.33
CA ALA A 73 25.89 -18.01 -22.89
C ALA A 73 26.15 -16.70 -22.15
N GLN A 74 27.15 -15.93 -22.56
CA GLN A 74 27.43 -14.60 -22.03
C GLN A 74 26.29 -13.63 -22.33
N GLN A 75 25.82 -13.58 -23.57
CA GLN A 75 24.69 -12.74 -23.95
C GLN A 75 23.42 -13.10 -23.17
N TYR A 76 23.12 -14.39 -23.05
CA TYR A 76 21.98 -14.85 -22.26
C TYR A 76 22.10 -14.45 -20.78
N ALA A 77 23.29 -14.58 -20.20
CA ALA A 77 23.53 -14.17 -18.82
C ALA A 77 23.35 -12.65 -18.64
N GLU A 78 23.86 -11.84 -19.56
CA GLU A 78 23.66 -10.39 -19.55
C GLU A 78 22.18 -10.01 -19.66
N ASP A 79 21.44 -10.63 -20.58
CA ASP A 79 20.02 -10.36 -20.77
C ASP A 79 19.19 -10.79 -19.55
N LEU A 80 19.57 -11.92 -18.93
CA LEU A 80 18.96 -12.38 -17.69
C LEU A 80 19.18 -11.36 -16.56
N ILE A 81 20.42 -10.89 -16.37
CA ILE A 81 20.75 -9.88 -15.36
C ILE A 81 19.94 -8.59 -15.59
N LYS A 82 19.95 -8.06 -16.82
CA LYS A 82 19.17 -6.86 -17.18
C LYS A 82 17.68 -7.03 -16.89
N SER A 83 17.11 -8.19 -17.23
CA SER A 83 15.70 -8.47 -16.96
C SER A 83 15.39 -8.56 -15.46
N ALA A 84 16.31 -9.11 -14.66
CA ALA A 84 16.17 -9.21 -13.22
C ALA A 84 16.28 -7.84 -12.54
N GLU A 85 17.23 -7.00 -12.97
CA GLU A 85 17.38 -5.62 -12.49
C GLU A 85 16.16 -4.76 -12.83
N LEU A 86 15.60 -4.90 -14.03
CA LEU A 86 14.39 -4.19 -14.43
C LEU A 86 13.19 -4.59 -13.55
N ARG A 87 12.98 -5.90 -13.34
CA ARG A 87 11.90 -6.39 -12.46
C ARG A 87 12.09 -5.95 -11.01
N ALA A 88 13.33 -6.00 -10.50
CA ALA A 88 13.63 -5.54 -9.15
C ALA A 88 13.32 -4.05 -8.98
N SER A 89 13.67 -3.23 -9.98
CA SER A 89 13.37 -1.80 -9.99
C SER A 89 11.87 -1.53 -9.99
N GLN A 90 11.10 -2.25 -10.81
CA GLN A 90 9.63 -2.15 -10.85
C GLN A 90 8.98 -2.52 -9.51
N LEU A 91 9.40 -3.63 -8.89
CA LEU A 91 8.88 -4.05 -7.59
C LEU A 91 9.21 -3.05 -6.48
N LEU A 92 10.40 -2.45 -6.50
CA LEU A 92 10.78 -1.41 -5.55
C LEU A 92 9.93 -0.15 -5.75
N GLU A 93 9.70 0.28 -6.99
CA GLU A 93 8.85 1.43 -7.30
C GLU A 93 7.41 1.18 -6.82
N GLU A 94 6.82 0.03 -7.14
CA GLU A 94 5.51 -0.37 -6.66
C GLU A 94 5.45 -0.38 -5.11
N SER A 95 6.47 -0.94 -4.46
CA SER A 95 6.54 -0.98 -3.00
C SER A 95 6.66 0.42 -2.39
N LEU A 96 7.39 1.33 -3.02
CA LEU A 96 7.52 2.72 -2.58
C LEU A 96 6.19 3.46 -2.73
N ILE A 97 5.50 3.29 -3.86
CA ILE A 97 4.18 3.88 -4.09
C ILE A 97 3.18 3.38 -3.04
N VAL A 98 3.13 2.07 -2.79
CA VAL A 98 2.23 1.50 -1.78
C VAL A 98 2.56 2.06 -0.39
N ARG A 99 3.84 2.09 -0.01
CA ARG A 99 4.25 2.62 1.30
C ARG A 99 3.93 4.10 1.45
N GLN A 100 4.14 4.89 0.40
CA GLN A 100 3.80 6.31 0.40
C GLN A 100 2.28 6.51 0.51
N ALA A 101 1.49 5.76 -0.26
CA ALA A 101 0.03 5.82 -0.19
C ALA A 101 -0.49 5.42 1.20
N GLU A 102 0.09 4.41 1.85
CA GLU A 102 -0.23 4.04 3.23
C GLU A 102 0.12 5.15 4.22
N GLN A 103 1.27 5.81 4.06
CA GLN A 103 1.66 6.94 4.90
C GLN A 103 0.71 8.13 4.75
N GLU A 104 0.37 8.50 3.52
CA GLU A 104 -0.58 9.57 3.22
C GLU A 104 -1.98 9.23 3.75
N ALA A 105 -2.47 8.00 3.52
CA ALA A 105 -3.76 7.56 4.05
C ALA A 105 -3.80 7.60 5.59
N ASN A 106 -2.72 7.18 6.26
CA ASN A 106 -2.64 7.26 7.72
C ASN A 106 -2.59 8.71 8.21
N GLN A 107 -1.93 9.61 7.47
CA GLN A 107 -1.90 11.03 7.79
C GLN A 107 -3.30 11.64 7.68
N ILE A 108 -3.99 11.42 6.56
CA ILE A 108 -5.37 11.88 6.34
C ILE A 108 -6.30 11.34 7.42
N ARG A 109 -6.17 10.07 7.81
CA ARG A 109 -6.98 9.48 8.87
C ARG A 109 -6.76 10.14 10.23
N ARG A 110 -5.52 10.50 10.56
CA ARG A 110 -5.20 11.21 11.82
C ARG A 110 -5.78 12.61 11.81
N GLU A 111 -5.56 13.36 10.74
CA GLU A 111 -6.10 14.72 10.57
C GLU A 111 -7.62 14.72 10.66
N LEU A 112 -8.30 13.80 9.96
CA LEU A 112 -9.75 13.68 10.01
C LEU A 112 -10.26 13.33 11.41
N GLN A 113 -9.54 12.47 12.14
CA GLN A 113 -9.92 12.12 13.51
C GLN A 113 -9.78 13.33 14.45
N GLU A 114 -8.68 14.08 14.35
CA GLU A 114 -8.46 15.29 15.14
C GLU A 114 -9.51 16.36 14.81
N GLU A 115 -9.81 16.59 13.54
CA GLU A 115 -10.87 17.51 13.11
C GLU A 115 -12.24 17.08 13.62
N CYS A 116 -12.59 15.80 13.52
CA CYS A 116 -13.85 15.27 14.04
C CYS A 116 -13.96 15.46 15.56
N GLU A 117 -12.88 15.22 16.31
CA GLU A 117 -12.85 15.44 17.75
C GLU A 117 -12.99 16.93 18.11
N GLN A 118 -12.34 17.82 17.36
CA GLN A 118 -12.47 19.27 17.52
C GLN A 118 -13.89 19.74 17.25
N ILE A 119 -14.47 19.37 16.10
CA ILE A 119 -15.85 19.72 15.74
C ILE A 119 -16.82 19.19 16.81
N ARG A 120 -16.67 17.93 17.23
CA ARG A 120 -17.50 17.34 18.28
C ARG A 120 -17.41 18.13 19.58
N SER A 121 -16.20 18.50 20.00
CA SER A 121 -15.99 19.29 21.22
C SER A 121 -16.59 20.69 21.10
N GLN A 122 -16.43 21.36 19.96
CA GLN A 122 -17.01 22.68 19.69
C GLN A 122 -18.53 22.62 19.73
N THR A 123 -19.15 21.70 19.00
CA THR A 123 -20.60 21.51 19.00
C THR A 123 -21.13 21.20 20.40
N LEU A 124 -20.44 20.36 21.18
CA LEU A 124 -20.84 20.07 22.55
C LEU A 124 -20.83 21.33 23.43
N ASN A 125 -19.80 22.18 23.27
CA ASN A 125 -19.68 23.43 24.01
C ASN A 125 -20.78 24.42 23.62
N GLU A 126 -21.06 24.58 22.33
CA GLU A 126 -22.14 25.43 21.81
C GLU A 126 -23.52 24.97 22.29
N VAL A 127 -23.82 23.67 22.20
CA VAL A 127 -25.07 23.09 22.70
C VAL A 127 -25.22 23.34 24.20
N ASN A 128 -24.15 23.15 24.98
CA ASN A 128 -24.19 23.44 26.41
C ASN A 128 -24.40 24.93 26.70
N GLN A 129 -23.79 25.82 25.93
CA GLN A 129 -23.97 27.26 26.07
C GLN A 129 -25.40 27.68 25.73
N MET A 130 -25.93 27.20 24.60
CA MET A 130 -27.33 27.44 24.19
C MET A 130 -28.31 26.93 25.24
N ARG A 131 -28.09 25.72 25.78
CA ARG A 131 -28.92 25.17 26.85
C ARG A 131 -28.89 26.03 28.12
N ARG A 132 -27.71 26.50 28.54
CA ARG A 132 -27.57 27.40 29.70
C ARG A 132 -28.28 28.73 29.47
N GLN A 133 -28.19 29.29 28.26
CA GLN A 133 -28.87 30.54 27.93
C GLN A 133 -30.38 30.36 27.94
N ALA A 134 -30.90 29.33 27.27
CA ALA A 134 -32.33 29.02 27.26
C ALA A 134 -32.88 28.80 28.68
N GLN A 135 -32.13 28.14 29.56
CA GLN A 135 -32.52 27.97 30.96
C GLN A 135 -32.65 29.32 31.68
N LYS A 136 -31.66 30.22 31.51
CA LYS A 136 -31.72 31.56 32.11
C LYS A 136 -32.89 32.37 31.58
N ASP A 137 -33.16 32.30 30.28
CA ASP A 137 -34.26 33.03 29.66
C ASP A 137 -35.61 32.52 30.16
N LEU A 138 -35.75 31.19 30.32
CA LEU A 138 -36.92 30.58 30.94
C LEU A 138 -37.11 31.02 32.40
N ASP A 139 -36.05 31.02 33.19
CA ASP A 139 -36.12 31.44 34.60
C ASP A 139 -36.52 32.91 34.71
N MET A 140 -35.98 33.79 33.85
CA MET A 140 -36.38 35.20 33.79
C MET A 140 -37.84 35.37 33.35
N LEU A 141 -38.28 34.60 32.34
CA LEU A 141 -39.66 34.62 31.88
C LEU A 141 -40.61 34.19 33.00
N HIS A 142 -40.29 33.11 33.71
CA HIS A 142 -41.06 32.63 34.85
C HIS A 142 -41.18 33.71 35.94
N GLN A 143 -40.09 34.39 36.27
CA GLN A 143 -40.13 35.49 37.25
C GLN A 143 -41.01 36.65 36.78
N ARG A 144 -40.92 37.06 35.50
CA ARG A 144 -41.73 38.13 34.95
C ARG A 144 -43.22 37.77 34.98
N VAL A 145 -43.58 36.59 34.49
CA VAL A 145 -44.98 36.12 34.46
C VAL A 145 -45.53 36.01 35.89
N THR A 146 -44.75 35.52 36.84
CA THR A 146 -45.18 35.45 38.25
C THR A 146 -45.45 36.84 38.82
N GLY A 147 -44.59 37.82 38.53
CA GLY A 147 -44.80 39.21 38.93
C GLY A 147 -46.04 39.83 38.31
N GLU A 148 -46.24 39.65 37.00
CA GLU A 148 -47.43 40.16 36.29
C GLU A 148 -48.73 39.55 36.83
N VAL A 149 -48.73 38.26 37.15
CA VAL A 149 -49.90 37.59 37.75
C VAL A 149 -50.19 38.17 39.15
N GLN A 150 -49.16 38.42 39.96
CA GLN A 150 -49.32 39.03 41.28
C GLN A 150 -49.87 40.47 41.18
N ASP A 151 -49.35 41.26 40.25
CA ASP A 151 -49.84 42.62 40.01
C ASP A 151 -51.28 42.62 39.50
N MET A 152 -51.64 41.69 38.63
CA MET A 152 -53.01 41.53 38.13
C MET A 152 -53.97 41.12 39.24
N GLN A 153 -53.58 40.19 40.11
CA GLN A 153 -54.38 39.78 41.27
C GLN A 153 -54.64 40.96 42.21
N ARG A 154 -53.58 41.70 42.57
CA ARG A 154 -53.72 42.89 43.42
C ARG A 154 -54.61 43.95 42.78
N GLY A 155 -54.45 44.21 41.48
CA GLY A 155 -55.30 45.17 40.76
C GLY A 155 -56.78 44.74 40.71
N ALA A 156 -57.05 43.43 40.60
CA ALA A 156 -58.39 42.87 40.66
C ALA A 156 -59.01 42.98 42.07
N ASP A 157 -58.23 42.75 43.12
CA ASP A 157 -58.65 42.91 44.51
C ASP A 157 -58.97 44.37 44.82
N GLU A 158 -58.09 45.30 44.45
CA GLU A 158 -58.31 46.76 44.63
C GLU A 158 -59.54 47.26 43.86
N TYR A 159 -59.78 46.73 42.66
CA TYR A 159 -60.96 47.04 41.88
C TYR A 159 -62.23 46.50 42.56
N SER A 160 -62.20 45.25 43.03
CA SER A 160 -63.29 44.62 43.77
C SER A 160 -63.66 45.43 45.01
N ASP A 161 -62.68 45.80 45.82
CA ASP A 161 -62.88 46.63 47.01
C ASP A 161 -63.51 47.99 46.68
N ARG A 162 -63.05 48.64 45.60
CA ARG A 162 -63.62 49.92 45.15
C ARG A 162 -65.07 49.78 44.71
N VAL A 163 -65.40 48.75 43.94
CA VAL A 163 -66.78 48.49 43.48
C VAL A 163 -67.69 48.18 44.67
N LEU A 164 -67.24 47.33 45.60
CA LEU A 164 -67.99 46.98 46.80
C LEU A 164 -68.21 48.20 47.71
N GLY A 165 -67.20 49.03 47.95
CA GLY A 165 -67.33 50.26 48.74
C GLY A 165 -68.28 51.28 48.11
N ASN A 166 -68.29 51.39 46.79
CA ASN A 166 -69.26 52.24 46.07
C ASN A 166 -70.70 51.71 46.23
N LEU A 167 -70.90 50.39 46.09
CA LEU A 167 -72.21 49.76 46.29
C LEU A 167 -72.69 49.90 47.73
N GLU A 168 -71.80 49.74 48.71
CA GLU A 168 -72.11 49.96 50.13
C GLU A 168 -72.61 51.39 50.38
N THR A 169 -71.88 52.38 49.84
CA THR A 169 -72.26 53.79 49.97
C THR A 169 -73.65 54.06 49.36
N GLN A 170 -73.91 53.53 48.16
CA GLN A 170 -75.21 53.66 47.49
C GLN A 170 -76.34 53.02 48.29
N LEU A 171 -76.12 51.83 48.85
CA LEU A 171 -77.11 51.14 49.67
C LEU A 171 -77.42 51.90 50.96
N ILE A 172 -76.39 52.46 51.62
CA ILE A 172 -76.57 53.31 52.81
C ILE A 172 -77.47 54.50 52.49
N ASP A 173 -77.24 55.18 51.37
CA ASP A 173 -78.05 56.33 50.98
C ASP A 173 -79.48 55.92 50.63
N MET A 174 -79.68 54.78 49.95
CA MET A 174 -81.01 54.23 49.68
C MET A 174 -81.76 53.92 51.00
N ILE A 175 -81.08 53.34 51.99
CA ILE A 175 -81.64 53.07 53.31
C ILE A 175 -82.06 54.38 54.01
N LYS A 176 -81.23 55.44 53.95
CA LYS A 176 -81.58 56.75 54.51
C LYS A 176 -82.85 57.32 53.87
N ILE A 177 -82.97 57.23 52.54
CA ILE A 177 -84.16 57.69 51.81
C ILE A 177 -85.41 56.92 52.27
N VAL A 178 -85.35 55.60 52.35
CA VAL A 178 -86.47 54.77 52.82
C VAL A 178 -86.85 55.09 54.27
N GLN A 179 -85.85 55.27 55.16
CA GLN A 179 -86.10 55.64 56.55
C GLN A 179 -86.78 57.00 56.68
N ASN A 180 -86.36 57.99 55.89
CA ASN A 180 -86.98 59.31 55.86
C ASN A 180 -88.42 59.25 55.33
N GLY A 181 -88.67 58.56 54.21
CA GLY A 181 -90.02 58.38 53.69
C GLY A 181 -90.96 57.65 54.67
N ARG A 182 -90.44 56.66 55.41
CA ARG A 182 -91.20 56.00 56.49
C ARG A 182 -91.52 56.91 57.67
N LYS A 183 -90.66 57.88 57.99
CA LYS A 183 -90.92 58.87 59.05
C LYS A 183 -92.05 59.82 58.65
N GLU A 184 -92.08 60.26 57.39
CA GLU A 184 -93.14 61.15 56.89
C GLU A 184 -94.52 60.48 56.89
N LEU A 185 -94.61 59.18 56.59
CA LEU A 185 -95.88 58.43 56.62
C LEU A 185 -96.42 58.14 58.04
N ARG A 186 -95.66 58.47 59.10
CA ARG A 186 -96.07 58.31 60.51
C ARG A 186 -96.50 59.62 61.17
N LEU A 187 -96.49 60.73 60.43
CA LEU A 187 -97.09 62.01 60.79
C LEU A 187 -98.48 62.11 60.17
#